data_AF-A0A5B7BQY5-F1
#
_entry.id   AF-A0A5B7BQY5-F1
#
_cell.length_a   1.000
_cell.length_b   1.000
_cell.length_c   1.000
_cell.angle_alpha   90.00
_cell.angle_beta   90.00
_cell.angle_gamma   90.00
#
_symmetry.space_group_name_H-M   'P 1'
#
loop_
_entity.id
_entity.type
_entity.pdbx_description
1 polymer ?
#
loop_
_entity_poly.entity_id
_entity_poly.type
_entity_poly.pdbx_seq_one_letter_code
_entity_poly.pdbx_strand_id
1 'polypeptide(L)'
;NTTMYTPNSTYQANLDFLFPILSSNATRDNGFYNYSVGRDPPDIAYGLFLCRGDVTTVACHECVATASREIVQSCPRRKMAVIWYDNCLLRYSNQTIFSIPDQSYRL
;
A
#
# COMPACT_ATOMS: atom_id res chain seq x y z
N ASN A 1 -8.34 1.58 -20.00
CA ASN A 1 -7.88 1.42 -18.60
C ASN A 1 -7.01 2.62 -18.23
N THR A 2 -7.52 3.53 -17.41
CA THR A 2 -6.76 4.74 -17.00
C THR A 2 -5.87 4.39 -15.81
N THR A 3 -4.56 4.55 -15.94
CA THR A 3 -3.55 4.23 -14.91
C THR A 3 -3.39 5.30 -13.82
N MET A 4 -4.00 6.47 -14.02
CA MET A 4 -4.03 7.58 -13.08
C MET A 4 -5.44 7.81 -12.53
N TYR A 5 -5.55 8.18 -11.26
CA TYR A 5 -6.80 8.67 -10.67
C TYR A 5 -6.91 10.20 -10.79
N THR A 6 -8.13 10.71 -10.68
CA THR A 6 -8.42 12.15 -10.69
C THR A 6 -8.13 12.76 -9.31
N PRO A 7 -7.54 13.97 -9.24
CA PRO A 7 -7.43 14.69 -7.97
C PRO A 7 -8.79 14.89 -7.31
N ASN A 8 -8.83 14.84 -5.98
CA ASN A 8 -10.04 14.96 -5.15
C ASN A 8 -11.10 13.88 -5.45
N SER A 9 -10.68 12.71 -5.95
CA SER A 9 -11.57 11.57 -6.16
C SER A 9 -11.83 10.78 -4.88
N THR A 10 -12.91 10.02 -4.88
CA THR A 10 -13.19 9.00 -3.85
C THR A 10 -12.01 8.05 -3.67
N TYR A 11 -11.39 7.61 -4.77
CA TYR A 11 -10.19 6.75 -4.71
C TYR A 11 -9.02 7.42 -3.97
N GLN A 12 -8.76 8.71 -4.21
CA GLN A 12 -7.73 9.44 -3.47
C GLN A 12 -8.05 9.48 -1.98
N ALA A 13 -9.29 9.84 -1.60
CA ALA A 13 -9.69 9.85 -0.20
C ALA A 13 -9.55 8.46 0.45
N ASN A 14 -9.88 7.38 -0.29
CA ASN A 14 -9.71 6.02 0.20
C ASN A 14 -8.23 5.65 0.42
N LEU A 15 -7.31 6.13 -0.43
CA LEU A 15 -5.86 5.99 -0.18
C LEU A 15 -5.42 6.77 1.07
N ASP A 16 -5.93 7.99 1.24
CA ASP A 16 -5.62 8.84 2.40
C ASP A 16 -6.07 8.19 3.72
N PHE A 17 -7.15 7.39 3.72
CA PHE A 17 -7.55 6.56 4.86
C PHE A 17 -6.75 5.26 4.99
N LEU A 18 -6.41 4.63 3.87
CA LEU A 18 -5.71 3.34 3.85
C LEU A 18 -4.30 3.45 4.44
N PHE A 19 -3.54 4.49 4.11
CA PHE A 19 -2.14 4.60 4.52
C PHE A 19 -1.93 4.68 6.05
N PRO A 20 -2.69 5.49 6.83
CA PRO A 20 -2.63 5.47 8.29
C PRO A 20 -3.06 4.13 8.91
N ILE A 21 -4.03 3.43 8.30
CA ILE A 21 -4.45 2.11 8.76
C ILE A 21 -3.31 1.10 8.59
N LEU A 22 -2.60 1.13 7.46
CA LEU A 22 -1.45 0.26 7.23
C LEU A 22 -0.33 0.54 8.21
N SER A 23 0.08 1.81 8.38
CA SER A 23 1.19 2.15 9.30
C SER A 23 0.85 1.84 10.76
N SER A 24 -0.37 2.12 11.22
CA SER A 24 -0.79 1.77 12.59
C SER A 24 -0.83 0.27 12.85
N ASN A 25 -1.03 -0.56 11.82
CA ASN A 25 -1.00 -2.01 11.93
C ASN A 25 0.40 -2.62 11.72
N ALA A 26 1.42 -1.80 11.44
CA ALA A 26 2.81 -2.25 11.31
C ALA A 26 3.50 -2.53 12.66
N THR A 27 2.75 -2.47 13.77
CA THR A 27 3.20 -2.94 15.08
C THR A 27 2.87 -4.41 15.34
N ARG A 28 2.25 -5.11 14.37
CA ARG A 28 1.91 -6.55 14.48
C ARG A 28 3.16 -7.43 14.40
N ASP A 29 3.18 -8.48 15.20
CA ASP A 29 4.33 -9.39 15.31
C ASP A 29 4.60 -10.22 14.04
N ASN A 30 3.60 -10.37 13.16
CA ASN A 30 3.74 -11.14 11.93
C ASN A 30 4.37 -10.33 10.77
N GLY A 31 4.67 -9.04 10.98
CA GLY A 31 5.30 -8.17 9.97
C GLY A 31 4.49 -8.00 8.69
N PHE A 32 3.20 -8.33 8.68
CA PHE A 32 2.35 -8.29 7.49
C PHE A 32 0.93 -7.88 7.84
N TYR A 33 0.37 -6.99 7.03
CA TYR A 33 -1.04 -6.65 7.09
C TYR A 33 -1.55 -6.25 5.71
N ASN A 34 -2.81 -6.58 5.45
CA ASN A 34 -3.54 -6.12 4.28
C ASN A 34 -4.87 -5.51 4.72
N TYR A 35 -5.35 -4.54 3.94
CA TYR A 35 -6.60 -3.86 4.20
C TYR A 35 -7.17 -3.27 2.90
N SER A 36 -8.48 -3.02 2.87
CA SER A 36 -9.13 -2.33 1.77
C SER A 36 -10.07 -1.25 2.28
N VAL A 37 -10.07 -0.09 1.61
CA VAL A 37 -10.99 1.02 1.88
C VAL A 37 -11.87 1.26 0.66
N GLY A 38 -13.17 1.49 0.86
CA GLY A 38 -14.16 1.64 -0.20
C GLY A 38 -15.08 0.43 -0.34
N ARG A 39 -16.14 0.57 -1.14
CA ARG A 39 -17.18 -0.46 -1.34
C ARG A 39 -17.28 -0.95 -2.77
N ASP A 40 -17.23 -0.02 -3.73
CA ASP A 40 -17.53 -0.30 -5.12
C ASP A 40 -16.35 0.06 -6.04
N PRO A 41 -16.00 -0.80 -7.02
CA PRO A 41 -15.05 -0.43 -8.06
C PRO A 41 -15.54 0.79 -8.87
N PRO A 42 -14.64 1.65 -9.36
CA PRO A 42 -13.19 1.53 -9.35
C PRO A 42 -12.52 2.18 -8.12
N ASP A 43 -13.28 2.55 -7.10
CA ASP A 43 -12.82 3.38 -5.98
C ASP A 43 -12.29 2.58 -4.78
N ILE A 44 -12.36 1.25 -4.80
CA ILE A 44 -11.77 0.41 -3.73
C ILE A 44 -10.24 0.53 -3.77
N ALA A 45 -9.64 0.97 -2.67
CA ALA A 45 -8.20 1.00 -2.48
C ALA A 45 -7.77 -0.24 -1.68
N TYR A 46 -7.10 -1.18 -2.35
CA TYR A 46 -6.46 -2.33 -1.73
C TYR A 46 -5.03 -1.96 -1.35
N GLY A 47 -4.60 -2.32 -0.14
CA GLY A 47 -3.24 -2.09 0.32
C GLY A 47 -2.69 -3.23 1.16
N LEU A 48 -1.37 -3.38 1.12
CA LEU A 48 -0.64 -4.26 2.01
C LEU A 48 0.75 -3.69 2.31
N PHE A 49 1.31 -4.11 3.42
CA PHE A 49 2.75 -4.01 3.68
C PHE A 49 3.32 -5.38 4.05
N LEU A 50 4.63 -5.53 3.85
CA LEU A 50 5.40 -6.63 4.40
C LEU A 50 6.71 -6.06 4.93
N CYS A 51 7.00 -6.29 6.21
CA CYS A 51 8.26 -5.96 6.85
C CYS A 51 9.24 -7.12 6.73
N ARG A 52 10.53 -6.79 6.75
CA ARG A 52 11.59 -7.80 6.78
C ARG A 52 11.53 -8.56 8.12
N GLY A 53 11.70 -9.88 8.09
CA GLY A 53 11.36 -10.74 9.24
C GLY A 53 12.24 -10.60 10.49
N ASP A 54 13.37 -9.92 10.40
CA ASP A 54 14.35 -9.69 11.46
C ASP A 54 14.30 -8.28 12.07
N VAL A 55 13.38 -7.41 11.62
CA VAL A 55 13.25 -6.04 12.15
C VAL A 55 12.28 -5.97 13.32
N THR A 56 12.50 -5.01 14.22
CA THR A 56 11.58 -4.75 15.33
C THR A 56 10.25 -4.18 14.83
N THR A 57 9.18 -4.33 15.61
CA THR A 57 7.87 -3.71 15.30
C THR A 57 7.95 -2.19 15.19
N VAL A 58 8.85 -1.54 15.93
CA VAL A 58 9.14 -0.10 15.81
C VAL A 58 9.75 0.24 14.45
N ALA A 59 10.80 -0.48 14.05
CA ALA A 59 11.44 -0.28 12.76
C ALA A 59 10.50 -0.58 11.58
N CYS A 60 9.64 -1.59 11.73
CA CYS A 60 8.56 -1.91 10.78
C CYS A 60 7.57 -0.75 10.67
N HIS A 61 7.06 -0.24 11.80
CA HIS A 61 6.17 0.91 11.82
C HIS A 61 6.77 2.16 11.15
N GLU A 62 8.00 2.52 11.50
CA GLU A 62 8.69 3.68 10.91
C GLU A 62 8.90 3.53 9.41
N CYS A 63 9.26 2.33 8.95
CA CYS A 63 9.41 2.03 7.54
C CYS A 63 8.07 2.17 6.79
N VAL A 64 7.01 1.55 7.30
CA VAL A 64 5.68 1.59 6.65
C VAL A 64 5.11 3.02 6.66
N ALA A 65 5.30 3.79 7.74
CA ALA A 65 4.90 5.19 7.80
C ALA A 65 5.66 6.08 6.79
N THR A 66 6.94 5.78 6.55
CA THR A 66 7.75 6.46 5.53
C THR A 66 7.30 6.06 4.13
N ALA A 67 7.14 4.76 3.87
CA ALA A 67 6.63 4.24 2.62
C ALA A 67 5.25 4.81 2.23
N SER A 68 4.34 4.92 3.19
CA SER A 68 3.02 5.54 3.01
C SER A 68 3.09 6.98 2.50
N ARG A 69 4.08 7.77 2.97
CA ARG A 69 4.26 9.18 2.57
C ARG A 69 4.99 9.28 1.23
N GLU A 70 6.03 8.49 1.03
CA GLU A 70 6.91 8.60 -0.14
C GLU A 70 6.32 7.95 -1.40
N ILE A 71 5.45 6.93 -1.27
CA ILE A 71 4.87 6.25 -2.42
C ILE A 71 4.01 7.19 -3.29
N VAL A 72 3.26 8.12 -2.67
CA VAL A 72 2.43 9.09 -3.41
C VAL A 72 3.26 10.24 -4.00
N GLN A 73 4.43 10.52 -3.43
CA GLN A 73 5.37 11.50 -3.97
C GLN A 73 6.14 10.93 -5.18
N SER A 74 6.59 9.68 -5.06
CA SER A 74 7.33 8.96 -6.11
C SER A 74 6.43 8.53 -7.26
N CYS A 75 5.16 8.21 -6.97
CA CYS A 75 4.16 7.80 -7.97
C CYS A 75 2.92 8.71 -7.95
N PRO A 76 3.03 9.99 -8.36
CA PRO A 76 1.91 10.93 -8.28
C PRO A 76 0.71 10.43 -9.07
N ARG A 77 -0.45 10.37 -8.38
CA ARG A 77 -1.76 10.03 -8.97
C ARG A 77 -1.88 8.63 -9.59
N ARG A 78 -0.93 7.73 -9.37
CA ARG A 78 -1.04 6.35 -9.89
C ARG A 78 -2.13 5.58 -9.16
N LYS A 79 -2.91 4.78 -9.89
CA LYS A 79 -3.93 3.89 -9.28
C LYS A 79 -3.33 2.67 -8.59
N MET A 80 -2.10 2.31 -8.93
CA MET A 80 -1.36 1.25 -8.25
C MET A 80 0.11 1.63 -8.19
N ALA A 81 0.77 1.24 -7.11
CA ALA A 81 2.21 1.40 -6.95
C ALA A 81 2.74 0.40 -5.91
N VAL A 82 4.04 0.17 -5.96
CA VAL A 82 4.80 -0.52 -4.91
C VAL A 82 6.05 0.28 -4.62
N ILE A 83 6.41 0.41 -3.35
CA ILE A 83 7.68 0.97 -2.90
C ILE A 83 8.39 -0.04 -2.02
N TRP A 84 9.71 -0.12 -2.16
CA TRP A 84 10.57 -1.07 -1.47
C TRP A 84 11.66 -0.32 -0.71
N TYR A 85 11.83 -0.66 0.57
CA TYR A 85 12.97 -0.27 1.40
C TYR A 85 13.58 -1.51 2.03
N ASP A 86 14.75 -1.35 2.64
CA ASP A 86 15.46 -2.44 3.31
C ASP A 86 14.66 -3.12 4.42
N ASN A 87 13.74 -2.39 5.08
CA ASN A 87 12.99 -2.88 6.23
C ASN A 87 11.53 -3.23 5.91
N CYS A 88 10.98 -2.78 4.78
CA CYS A 88 9.59 -3.05 4.40
C CYS A 88 9.31 -2.77 2.92
N LEU A 89 8.23 -3.35 2.42
CA LEU A 89 7.55 -2.92 1.20
C LEU A 89 6.14 -2.42 1.54
N LEU A 90 5.61 -1.51 0.72
CA LEU A 90 4.20 -1.14 0.72
C LEU A 90 3.66 -1.17 -0.71
N ARG A 91 2.50 -1.78 -0.91
CA ARG A 91 1.82 -1.87 -2.21
C ARG A 91 0.37 -1.42 -2.07
N TYR A 92 -0.12 -0.65 -3.04
CA TYR A 92 -1.55 -0.38 -3.18
C TYR A 92 -2.03 -0.57 -4.63
N SER A 93 -3.33 -0.77 -4.80
CA SER A 93 -3.97 -0.93 -6.10
C SER A 93 -5.48 -0.64 -6.04
N ASN A 94 -6.07 -0.23 -7.16
CA ASN A 94 -7.52 -0.14 -7.34
C ASN A 94 -8.15 -1.46 -7.82
N GLN A 95 -7.33 -2.51 -7.89
CA GLN A 95 -7.70 -3.88 -8.23
C GLN A 95 -7.24 -4.80 -7.10
N THR A 96 -7.91 -5.94 -6.92
CA THR A 96 -7.53 -6.93 -5.92
C THR A 96 -6.09 -7.39 -6.13
N ILE A 97 -5.30 -7.40 -5.06
CA ILE A 97 -3.87 -7.80 -5.05
C ILE A 97 -3.57 -8.90 -4.03
N PHE A 98 -4.56 -9.32 -3.24
CA PHE A 98 -4.35 -10.31 -2.19
C PHE A 98 -4.41 -11.72 -2.77
N SER A 99 -3.40 -12.53 -2.46
CA SER A 99 -3.31 -13.93 -2.90
C SER A 99 -3.38 -14.13 -4.42
N ILE A 100 -3.01 -13.10 -5.19
CA ILE A 100 -2.94 -13.15 -6.65
C ILE A 100 -1.46 -13.14 -7.04
N PRO A 101 -0.96 -14.17 -7.74
CA PRO A 101 0.40 -14.18 -8.26
C PRO A 101 0.59 -12.98 -9.19
N ASP A 102 1.58 -12.16 -8.88
CA ASP A 102 1.95 -11.10 -9.80
C ASP A 102 2.56 -11.73 -11.06
N GLN A 103 2.04 -11.45 -12.25
CA GLN A 103 2.60 -12.03 -13.47
C GLN A 103 3.57 -11.09 -14.17
N SER A 104 3.75 -9.87 -13.64
CA SER A 104 4.64 -8.88 -14.24
C SER A 104 6.13 -9.15 -14.01
N TYR A 105 6.48 -10.15 -13.17
CA TYR A 105 7.86 -10.57 -12.93
C TYR A 105 8.33 -11.74 -13.83
N ARG A 106 7.53 -12.18 -14.80
CA ARG A 106 8.02 -13.13 -15.82
C ARG A 106 8.98 -12.39 -16.76
N LEU A 107 10.28 -12.56 -16.50
CA LEU A 107 11.35 -12.34 -17.46
C LEU A 107 11.15 -13.19 -18.71
#